data_AF-A0AAW9IM29-F1
#
_entry.id   AF-A0AAW9IM29-F1
#
_cell.length_a   1.000
_cell.length_b   1.000
_cell.length_c   1.000
_cell.angle_alpha   90.00
_cell.angle_beta   90.00
_cell.angle_gamma   90.00
#
_symmetry.space_group_name_H-M   'P 1'
#
loop_
_entity.id
_entity.type
_entity.pdbx_description
1 polymer ?
#
loop_
_entity_poly.entity_id
_entity_poly.type
_entity_poly.pdbx_seq_one_letter_code
_entity_poly.pdbx_strand_id
1 'polypeptide(L)' 'DIDIVVLFSDDIFYSYKKIIYFCAEVGKNISNDSRIGEVLLVSKEISEDMDKAKEITRGYNKEIWEKGLLNY' A
#
# COMPACT_ATOMS: atom_id res chain seq x y z
N ASP A 1 12.04 7.38 7.93
CA ASP A 1 10.90 6.53 7.53
C ASP A 1 9.61 7.29 7.78
N ILE A 2 8.63 7.14 6.88
CA ILE A 2 7.35 7.86 6.94
C ILE A 2 6.27 6.83 7.20
N ASP A 3 5.53 7.02 8.30
CA ASP A 3 4.32 6.26 8.59
C ASP A 3 3.10 7.14 8.29
N ILE A 4 2.09 6.56 7.65
CA ILE A 4 0.87 7.28 7.26
C ILE A 4 -0.32 6.63 7.97
N VAL A 5 -1.06 7.42 8.75
CA VAL A 5 -2.36 7.02 9.30
C VAL A 5 -3.45 7.76 8.54
N VAL A 6 -4.30 7.01 7.83
CA VAL A 6 -5.43 7.55 7.08
C VAL A 6 -6.70 7.35 7.90
N LEU A 7 -7.24 8.44 8.44
CA LEU A 7 -8.51 8.43 9.16
C LEU A 7 -9.69 8.50 8.18
N PHE A 8 -10.77 7.80 8.51
CA PHE A 8 -11.99 7.72 7.70
C PHE A 8 -11.69 7.19 6.30
N SER A 9 -10.87 6.14 6.21
CA SER A 9 -10.39 5.59 4.93
C SER A 9 -11.48 4.90 4.10
N ASP A 10 -12.69 4.76 4.64
CA ASP A 10 -13.92 4.35 3.96
C ASP A 10 -14.64 5.50 3.23
N ASP A 11 -14.20 6.75 3.41
CA ASP A 11 -14.76 7.89 2.68
C ASP A 11 -14.42 7.84 1.18
N ILE A 12 -15.38 8.27 0.35
CA ILE A 12 -15.28 8.30 -1.13
C ILE A 12 -14.09 9.13 -1.64
N PHE A 13 -13.52 10.00 -0.81
CA PHE A 13 -12.30 10.71 -1.11
C PHE A 13 -11.13 9.75 -1.33
N TYR A 14 -11.04 8.64 -0.61
CA TYR A 14 -9.91 7.70 -0.62
C TYR A 14 -10.09 6.58 -1.64
N SER A 15 -9.97 6.92 -2.92
CA SER A 15 -9.97 5.91 -3.99
C SER A 15 -8.77 4.96 -3.91
N TYR A 16 -8.91 3.78 -4.52
CA TYR A 16 -7.86 2.75 -4.57
C TYR A 16 -6.53 3.29 -5.11
N LYS A 17 -6.57 4.27 -6.02
CA LYS A 17 -5.36 4.93 -6.56
C LYS A 17 -4.61 5.72 -5.50
N LYS A 18 -5.32 6.44 -4.63
CA LYS A 18 -4.71 7.20 -3.53
C LYS A 18 -4.14 6.27 -2.48
N ILE A 19 -4.86 5.19 -2.14
CA ILE A 19 -4.39 4.17 -1.21
C ILE A 19 -3.07 3.55 -1.72
N ILE A 20 -3.02 3.13 -2.99
CA ILE A 20 -1.79 2.60 -3.61
C ILE A 20 -0.67 3.64 -3.60
N TYR A 21 -0.97 4.91 -3.89
CA TYR A 21 0.02 5.99 -3.86
C TYR A 21 0.64 6.15 -2.47
N PHE A 22 -0.15 6.11 -1.39
CA PHE A 22 0.39 6.14 -0.03
C PHE A 22 1.34 4.97 0.24
N CYS A 23 0.94 3.74 -0.10
CA CYS A 23 1.79 2.56 0.07
C CYS A 23 3.10 2.68 -0.71
N ALA A 24 3.04 3.19 -1.95
CA ALA A 24 4.23 3.40 -2.76
C ALA A 24 5.16 4.47 -2.16
N GLU A 25 4.62 5.59 -1.68
CA GLU A 25 5.40 6.67 -1.07
C GLU A 25 6.18 6.20 0.15
N VAL A 26 5.51 5.44 1.01
CA VAL A 26 6.09 4.85 2.21
C VAL A 26 7.20 3.84 1.87
N GLY A 27 7.05 3.10 0.77
CA GLY A 27 8.03 2.13 0.29
C GLY A 27 9.21 2.71 -0.51
N LYS A 28 9.26 4.02 -0.80
CA LYS A 28 10.33 4.61 -1.65
C LYS A 28 11.71 4.63 -1.00
N ASN A 29 11.78 4.72 0.33
CA ASN A 29 13.03 4.92 1.06
C ASN A 29 13.58 3.62 1.66
N ILE A 30 13.59 2.54 0.86
CA ILE A 30 14.27 1.28 1.23
C ILE A 30 15.75 1.47 0.92
N SER A 31 16.47 2.12 1.83
CA SER A 31 17.92 1.97 1.93
C SER A 31 18.23 0.75 2.79
N ASN A 32 19.35 0.07 2.56
CA ASN A 32 19.68 -1.26 3.12
C ASN A 32 19.64 -1.40 4.66
N ASP A 33 19.39 -0.32 5.42
CA ASP A 33 19.33 -0.29 6.89
C ASP A 33 18.13 0.51 7.47
N SER A 34 17.18 1.01 6.65
CA SER A 34 16.05 1.84 7.12
C SER A 34 14.78 1.02 7.37
N ARG A 35 13.95 1.44 8.35
CA ARG A 35 12.66 0.76 8.59
C ARG A 35 11.77 0.94 7.36
N ILE A 36 11.10 -0.13 6.98
CA ILE A 36 9.97 -0.05 6.05
C ILE A 36 8.87 0.71 6.79
N GLY A 37 8.47 1.87 6.27
CA GLY A 37 7.34 2.58 6.86
C GLY A 37 6.03 1.85 6.61
N GLU A 38 4.97 2.26 7.29
CA GLU A 38 3.67 1.59 7.20
C GLU A 38 2.53 2.55 6.85
N VAL A 39 1.48 2.01 6.22
CA VAL A 39 0.20 2.71 6.01
C VAL A 39 -0.89 2.01 6.82
N LEU A 40 -1.48 2.73 7.78
CA LEU A 40 -2.61 2.27 8.57
C LEU A 40 -3.89 2.96 8.10
N LEU A 41 -4.83 2.18 7.57
CA LEU A 41 -6.13 2.66 7.15
C LEU A 41 -7.15 2.44 8.27
N VAL A 42 -7.71 3.52 8.81
CA VAL A 42 -8.70 3.48 9.88
C VAL A 42 -10.07 3.81 9.31
N SER A 43 -10.95 2.83 9.28
CA SER A 43 -12.32 2.95 8.76
C SER A 43 -13.34 2.28 9.67
N LYS A 44 -14.61 2.62 9.46
CA LYS A 44 -15.72 1.90 10.09
C LYS A 44 -15.95 0.55 9.41
N GLU A 45 -15.83 0.50 8.09
CA GLU A 45 -16.03 -0.69 7.26
C GLU A 45 -14.92 -0.80 6.20
N ILE A 46 -14.74 -1.97 5.60
CA ILE A 46 -13.81 -2.13 4.46
C ILE A 46 -14.52 -1.64 3.21
N SER A 47 -13.97 -0.64 2.53
CA SER A 47 -14.54 -0.13 1.28
C SER A 47 -14.09 -0.95 0.07
N GLU A 48 -14.86 -0.87 -1.03
CA GLU A 48 -14.48 -1.49 -2.30
C GLU A 48 -13.11 -0.99 -2.81
N ASP A 49 -12.78 0.27 -2.55
CA ASP A 49 -11.48 0.85 -2.91
C ASP A 49 -10.31 0.24 -2.12
N MET A 50 -10.53 -0.10 -0.85
CA MET A 50 -9.54 -0.80 -0.02
C MET A 50 -9.30 -2.22 -0.54
N ASP A 51 -10.37 -2.96 -0.83
CA ASP A 51 -10.27 -4.32 -1.38
C ASP A 51 -9.61 -4.30 -2.76
N LYS A 52 -9.99 -3.37 -3.63
CA LYS A 52 -9.37 -3.21 -4.95
C LYS A 52 -7.89 -2.86 -4.87
N ALA A 53 -7.49 -1.97 -3.95
CA ALA A 53 -6.08 -1.65 -3.74
C ALA A 53 -5.28 -2.89 -3.29
N LYS A 54 -5.85 -3.69 -2.39
CA LYS A 54 -5.26 -4.95 -1.92
C LYS A 54 -5.13 -5.99 -3.03
N GLU A 55 -6.15 -6.16 -3.88
CA GLU A 55 -6.10 -7.11 -5.00
C GLU A 55 -5.03 -6.73 -6.02
N ILE A 56 -4.99 -5.46 -6.42
CA ILE A 56 -4.00 -4.95 -7.38
C ILE A 56 -2.58 -5.13 -6.85
N THR A 57 -2.32 -4.72 -5.61
CA THR A 57 -0.98 -4.81 -5.01
C THR A 57 -0.53 -6.27 -4.85
N ARG A 58 -1.42 -7.19 -4.45
CA ARG A 58 -1.11 -8.63 -4.41
C ARG A 58 -0.81 -9.20 -5.79
N GLY A 59 -1.57 -8.78 -6.82
CA GLY A 59 -1.32 -9.16 -8.21
C GLY A 59 0.08 -8.76 -8.67
N TYR A 60 0.47 -7.51 -8.44
CA TYR A 60 1.81 -7.02 -8.77
C TYR A 60 2.90 -7.78 -8.01
N ASN A 61 2.76 -7.98 -6.70
CA ASN A 61 3.76 -8.72 -5.92
C ASN A 61 3.94 -10.15 -6.42
N LYS A 62 2.83 -10.81 -6.79
CA LYS A 62 2.86 -12.15 -7.40
C LYS A 62 3.59 -12.13 -8.74
N GLU A 63 3.28 -11.18 -9.62
CA GLU A 63 3.91 -11.08 -10.94
C GLU A 63 5.42 -10.80 -10.85
N ILE A 64 5.84 -9.91 -9.95
CA ILE A 64 7.26 -9.60 -9.70
C ILE A 64 7.99 -10.86 -9.20
N TRP A 65 7.37 -11.61 -8.29
CA TRP A 65 7.90 -12.89 -7.79
C TRP A 65 8.06 -13.91 -8.93
N GLU A 66 7.02 -14.12 -9.73
CA GLU A 66 7.03 -15.08 -10.84
C GLU A 66 8.06 -14.71 -11.92
N LYS A 67 8.36 -13.42 -12.10
CA LYS A 67 9.41 -12.92 -13.00
C LYS A 67 10.82 -13.01 -12.43
N GLY A 68 10.99 -13.41 -11.16
CA GLY A 68 12.30 -13.46 -10.50
C GLY A 68 12.95 -12.09 -10.32
N LEU A 69 12.15 -11.03 -10.22
CA LEU A 69 12.63 -9.64 -10.09
C LEU A 69 12.84 -9.21 -8.63
N LEU A 70 12.53 -10.08 -7.68
CA LEU A 70 12.83 -9.87 -6.27
C LEU A 70 14.27 -10.32 -6.00
N ASN A 71 15.17 -9.35 -5.80
CA ASN A 71 16.50 -9.62 -5.27
C ASN A 71 16.38 -9.74 -3.74
N TYR A 72 16.58 -10.95 -3.21
CA TYR A 72 16.74 -11.21 -1.78
C TYR A 72 18.22 -11.23 -1.41
#